data_AF-A0A1C5IMU2-F1
#
_entry.id   AF-A0A1C5IMU2-F1
#
_cell.length_a   1.000
_cell.length_b   1.000
_cell.length_c   1.000
_cell.angle_alpha   90.00
_cell.angle_beta   90.00
_cell.angle_gamma   90.00
#
_symmetry.space_group_name_H-M   'P 1'
#
loop_
_entity.id
_entity.type
_entity.pdbx_description
1 polymer ?
#
loop_
_entity_poly.entity_id
_entity_poly.type
_entity_poly.pdbx_seq_one_letter_code
_entity_poly.pdbx_strand_id
1 'polypeptide(L)'
;MVEVNPRPAGNQITELVRRVRGIDLPMGYAQLALGERPDLTPTDTGVRSAAIAFLLPPRPGTVTGITGTEAVAAEPRVVDWAVKPAEHRAGEASSNNHYLGHVMVVDPAGADARSPADRTRLCHTLISSLQRSVVDTSLK
;
A
#
# COMPACT_ATOMS: atom_id res chain seq x y z
N MET A 1 -7.80 15.88 17.63
CA MET A 1 -8.45 14.73 16.98
C MET A 1 -9.47 15.30 16.00
N VAL A 2 -9.38 14.95 14.70
CA VAL A 2 -10.24 15.53 13.65
C VAL A 2 -11.47 14.65 13.38
N GLU A 3 -11.28 13.33 13.34
CA GLU A 3 -12.33 12.36 13.02
C GLU A 3 -12.02 11.01 13.68
N VAL A 4 -13.06 10.24 13.99
CA VAL A 4 -12.97 8.84 14.45
C VAL A 4 -13.92 7.99 13.62
N ASN A 5 -13.40 6.91 13.04
CA ASN A 5 -14.15 5.99 12.20
C ASN A 5 -14.16 4.59 12.85
N PRO A 6 -15.31 4.06 13.30
CA PRO A 6 -15.39 2.76 13.95
C PRO A 6 -15.41 1.61 12.92
N ARG A 7 -14.42 1.59 12.04
CA ARG A 7 -14.23 0.56 11.01
C ARG A 7 -12.74 0.29 10.82
N PRO A 8 -12.35 -0.89 10.30
CA PRO A 8 -10.99 -1.13 9.87
C PRO A 8 -10.53 -0.05 8.90
N ALA A 9 -9.30 0.42 9.10
CA ALA A 9 -8.69 1.41 8.22
C ALA A 9 -8.46 0.79 6.84
N GLY A 10 -8.78 1.56 5.79
CA GLY A 10 -8.53 1.15 4.40
C GLY A 10 -7.06 1.28 4.01
N ASN A 11 -6.77 1.20 2.71
CA ASN A 11 -5.43 1.47 2.16
C ASN A 11 -4.31 0.66 2.83
N GLN A 12 -4.59 -0.61 3.13
CA GLN A 12 -3.64 -1.56 3.71
C GLN A 12 -3.03 -1.11 5.06
N ILE A 13 -3.66 -0.17 5.77
CA ILE A 13 -3.16 0.28 7.08
C ILE A 13 -3.16 -0.88 8.08
N THR A 14 -4.17 -1.75 8.04
CA THR A 14 -4.22 -2.97 8.86
C THR A 14 -3.04 -3.90 8.58
N GLU A 15 -2.58 -3.96 7.34
CA GLU A 15 -1.43 -4.79 6.94
C GLU A 15 -0.08 -4.21 7.39
N LEU A 16 0.02 -2.89 7.54
CA LEU A 16 1.18 -2.27 8.19
C LEU A 16 1.24 -2.67 9.67
N VAL A 17 0.10 -2.65 10.37
CA VAL A 17 0.01 -3.08 11.77
C VAL A 17 0.37 -4.57 11.90
N ARG A 18 -0.18 -5.43 11.04
CA ARG A 18 0.14 -6.86 11.02
C ARG A 18 1.64 -7.08 10.85
N ARG A 19 2.28 -6.42 9.89
CA ARG A 19 3.72 -6.61 9.62
C ARG A 19 4.61 -6.12 10.74
N VAL A 20 4.29 -4.99 11.37
CA VAL A 20 5.15 -4.37 12.41
C VAL A 20 4.89 -4.92 13.81
N ARG A 21 3.64 -5.30 14.12
CA ARG A 21 3.22 -5.70 15.47
C ARG A 21 2.71 -7.14 15.56
N GLY A 22 2.56 -7.83 14.43
CA GLY A 22 2.01 -9.18 14.38
C GLY A 22 0.53 -9.27 14.71
N ILE A 23 -0.20 -8.15 14.73
CA ILE A 23 -1.62 -8.11 15.07
C ILE A 23 -2.47 -8.17 13.81
N ASP A 24 -3.24 -9.24 13.65
CA ASP A 24 -4.23 -9.40 12.58
C ASP A 24 -5.53 -8.66 12.93
N LEU A 25 -5.57 -7.36 12.63
CA LEU A 25 -6.75 -6.53 12.89
C LEU A 25 -8.02 -6.99 12.15
N PRO A 26 -7.97 -7.42 10.86
CA PRO A 26 -9.14 -8.00 10.20
C PRO A 26 -9.70 -9.21 10.93
N MET A 27 -8.85 -10.15 11.36
CA MET A 27 -9.28 -11.30 12.15
C MET A 27 -9.83 -10.85 13.50
N GLY A 28 -9.16 -9.93 14.19
CA GLY A 28 -9.65 -9.39 15.46
C GLY A 28 -11.03 -8.74 15.33
N TYR A 29 -11.31 -8.07 14.21
CA TYR A 29 -12.63 -7.52 13.92
C TYR A 29 -13.69 -8.61 13.70
N ALA A 30 -13.34 -9.69 12.99
CA ALA A 30 -14.22 -10.84 12.81
C ALA A 30 -14.53 -11.55 14.14
N GLN A 31 -13.52 -11.75 15.00
CA GLN A 31 -13.68 -12.30 16.34
C GLN A 31 -14.62 -11.45 17.20
N LEU A 32 -14.43 -10.13 17.21
CA LEU A 32 -15.33 -9.21 17.91
C LEU A 32 -16.77 -9.32 17.40
N ALA A 33 -16.98 -9.45 16.09
CA ALA A 33 -18.30 -9.62 15.50
C ALA A 33 -18.99 -10.93 15.92
N LEU A 34 -18.21 -11.95 16.29
CA LEU A 34 -18.69 -13.22 16.84
C LEU A 34 -18.87 -13.19 18.36
N GLY A 35 -18.57 -12.07 19.02
CA GLY A 35 -18.61 -11.94 20.48
C GLY A 35 -17.37 -12.49 21.19
N GLU A 36 -16.31 -12.79 20.45
CA GLU A 36 -15.04 -13.26 20.99
C GLU A 36 -14.16 -12.09 21.43
N ARG A 37 -13.17 -12.38 22.29
CA ARG A 37 -12.15 -11.42 22.70
C ARG A 37 -10.86 -11.69 21.91
N PRO A 38 -10.47 -10.83 20.95
CA PRO A 38 -9.24 -11.02 20.20
C PRO A 38 -8.01 -10.80 21.09
N ASP A 39 -6.96 -11.58 20.85
CA ASP A 39 -5.63 -11.30 21.40
C ASP A 39 -4.94 -10.26 20.51
N LEU A 40 -4.67 -9.10 21.10
CA LEU A 40 -4.01 -7.98 20.44
C LEU A 40 -2.61 -7.74 21.01
N THR A 41 -2.05 -8.74 21.70
CA THR A 41 -0.68 -8.68 22.22
C THR A 41 0.31 -8.58 21.06
N PRO A 42 1.13 -7.52 21.00
CA PRO A 42 2.15 -7.41 19.95
C PRO A 42 3.15 -8.56 20.02
N THR A 43 3.58 -9.04 18.85
CA THR A 43 4.67 -10.03 18.73
C THR A 43 5.89 -9.40 18.05
N ASP A 44 7.09 -9.94 18.32
CA ASP A 44 8.29 -9.53 17.58
C ASP A 44 8.29 -10.19 16.20
N THR A 45 7.95 -9.41 15.19
CA THR A 45 7.94 -9.86 13.79
C THR A 45 9.32 -9.75 13.13
N GLY A 46 10.33 -9.21 13.83
CA GLY A 46 11.61 -8.80 13.25
C GLY A 46 11.51 -7.56 12.35
N VAL A 47 10.31 -7.04 12.07
CA VAL A 47 10.09 -5.81 11.32
C VAL A 47 9.94 -4.65 12.29
N ARG A 48 10.77 -3.62 12.12
CA ARG A 48 10.70 -2.43 12.97
C ARG A 48 9.80 -1.36 12.38
N SER A 49 9.64 -1.36 11.06
CA SER A 49 8.76 -0.41 10.38
C SER A 49 8.33 -0.90 9.00
N ALA A 50 7.22 -0.34 8.51
CA ALA A 50 6.69 -0.58 7.18
C ALA A 50 6.17 0.73 6.57
N ALA A 51 6.12 0.80 5.24
CA ALA A 51 5.58 1.94 4.51
C ALA A 51 4.87 1.47 3.24
N ILE A 52 3.79 2.16 2.86
CA ILE A 52 3.06 1.92 1.60
C ILE A 52 2.96 3.22 0.81
N ALA A 53 3.10 3.11 -0.51
CA ALA A 53 2.88 4.20 -1.44
C ALA A 53 1.87 3.75 -2.49
N PHE A 54 0.98 4.68 -2.86
CA PHE A 54 -0.07 4.42 -3.84
C PHE A 54 0.27 5.06 -5.16
N LEU A 55 -0.19 4.38 -6.20
CA LEU A 55 0.02 4.84 -7.53
C LEU A 55 -1.17 5.60 -8.08
N LEU A 56 -0.97 6.85 -8.50
CA LEU A 56 -2.02 7.69 -9.07
C LEU A 56 -2.02 7.67 -10.61
N PRO A 57 -3.20 7.78 -11.23
CA PRO A 57 -3.30 8.02 -12.66
C PRO A 57 -2.82 9.44 -12.97
N PRO A 58 -2.00 9.65 -14.01
CA PRO A 58 -1.56 10.99 -14.40
C PRO A 58 -2.70 11.82 -14.98
N ARG A 59 -3.76 11.16 -15.46
CA ARG A 59 -4.98 11.73 -16.05
C ARG A 59 -6.05 10.65 -16.17
N PRO A 60 -7.33 11.01 -16.32
CA PRO A 60 -8.38 10.07 -16.68
C PRO A 60 -8.11 9.40 -18.04
N GLY A 61 -8.63 8.19 -18.21
CA GLY A 61 -8.55 7.45 -19.47
C GLY A 61 -8.43 5.95 -19.30
N THR A 62 -8.03 5.25 -20.35
CA THR A 62 -7.79 3.81 -20.33
C THR A 62 -6.30 3.54 -20.16
N VAL A 63 -5.92 2.78 -19.14
CA VAL A 63 -4.53 2.32 -18.91
C VAL A 63 -4.14 1.39 -20.04
N THR A 64 -3.07 1.69 -20.76
CA THR A 64 -2.53 0.81 -21.81
C THR A 64 -1.38 -0.07 -21.30
N GLY A 65 -0.78 0.30 -20.17
CA GLY A 65 0.22 -0.51 -19.49
C GLY A 65 0.86 0.20 -18.31
N ILE A 66 1.42 -0.60 -17.39
CA ILE A 66 2.27 -0.15 -16.30
C ILE A 66 3.56 -0.99 -16.35
N THR A 67 4.70 -0.33 -16.51
CA THR A 67 6.01 -0.98 -16.68
C THR A 67 6.95 -0.62 -15.52
N GLY A 68 8.08 -1.34 -15.40
CA GLY A 68 9.04 -1.18 -14.30
C GLY A 68 8.67 -1.99 -13.05
N THR A 69 7.72 -2.92 -13.18
CA THR A 69 7.29 -3.82 -12.11
C THR A 69 8.37 -4.84 -11.75
N GLU A 70 9.31 -5.09 -12.66
CA GLU A 70 10.44 -6.01 -12.46
C GLU A 70 11.36 -5.51 -11.33
N ALA A 71 11.64 -4.20 -11.28
CA ALA A 71 12.44 -3.60 -10.22
C ALA A 71 11.73 -3.65 -8.86
N VAL A 72 10.39 -3.49 -8.86
CA VAL A 72 9.57 -3.64 -7.65
C VAL A 72 9.60 -5.09 -7.16
N ALA A 73 9.44 -6.05 -8.07
CA ALA A 73 9.46 -7.47 -7.74
C ALA A 73 10.85 -7.96 -7.28
N ALA A 74 11.93 -7.33 -7.74
CA ALA A 74 13.30 -7.69 -7.40
C ALA A 74 13.80 -7.07 -6.09
N GLU A 75 13.14 -6.04 -5.53
CA GLU A 75 13.58 -5.39 -4.29
C GLU A 75 13.22 -6.26 -3.07
N PRO A 76 14.21 -6.78 -2.30
CA PRO A 76 13.95 -7.70 -1.19
C PRO A 76 13.11 -7.11 -0.06
N ARG A 77 13.08 -5.77 0.07
CA ARG A 77 12.26 -5.08 1.08
C ARG A 77 10.80 -4.95 0.68
N VAL A 78 10.43 -5.22 -0.58
CA VAL A 78 9.03 -5.20 -1.03
C VAL A 78 8.34 -6.47 -0.55
N VAL A 79 7.25 -6.29 0.21
CA VAL A 79 6.48 -7.39 0.83
C VAL A 79 5.08 -7.53 0.27
N ASP A 80 4.64 -6.55 -0.50
CA ASP A 80 3.38 -6.57 -1.24
C ASP A 80 3.41 -5.46 -2.30
N TRP A 81 2.86 -5.73 -3.47
CA TRP A 81 2.65 -4.73 -4.52
C TRP A 81 1.57 -5.22 -5.48
N ALA A 82 0.85 -4.28 -6.07
CA ALA A 82 -0.10 -4.58 -7.12
C ALA A 82 -0.20 -3.41 -8.08
N VAL A 83 -0.51 -3.70 -9.35
CA VAL A 83 -0.84 -2.69 -10.35
C VAL A 83 -2.10 -3.12 -11.10
N LYS A 84 -2.87 -2.14 -11.57
CA LYS A 84 -4.02 -2.40 -12.43
C LYS A 84 -3.53 -2.91 -13.80
N PRO A 85 -4.25 -3.86 -14.40
CA PRO A 85 -3.90 -4.36 -15.72
C PRO A 85 -4.11 -3.29 -16.80
N ALA A 86 -3.61 -3.58 -18.00
CA ALA A 86 -4.06 -2.87 -19.20
C ALA A 86 -5.60 -2.94 -19.32
N GLU A 87 -6.16 -1.98 -20.07
CA GLU A 87 -7.60 -1.78 -20.28
C GLU A 87 -8.38 -1.30 -19.05
N HIS A 88 -7.73 -1.14 -17.89
CA HIS A 88 -8.35 -0.52 -16.72
C HIS A 88 -8.75 0.94 -17.01
N ARG A 89 -9.99 1.31 -16.69
CA ARG A 89 -10.46 2.70 -16.81
C ARG A 89 -10.08 3.50 -15.57
N ALA A 90 -9.12 4.40 -15.72
CA ALA A 90 -8.69 5.34 -14.71
C ALA A 90 -9.58 6.59 -14.70
N GLY A 91 -10.04 6.97 -13.51
CA GLY A 91 -10.68 8.26 -13.25
C GLY A 91 -9.67 9.37 -12.93
N GLU A 92 -10.18 10.54 -12.58
CA GLU A 92 -9.38 11.61 -11.98
C GLU A 92 -8.84 11.16 -10.62
N ALA A 93 -7.65 11.61 -10.20
CA ALA A 93 -7.05 11.24 -8.92
C ALA A 93 -7.73 11.89 -7.68
N SER A 94 -9.07 11.90 -7.64
CA SER A 94 -9.90 12.55 -6.61
C SER A 94 -10.33 11.64 -5.45
N SER A 95 -10.04 10.33 -5.53
CA SER A 95 -10.43 9.33 -4.53
C SER A 95 -9.42 8.20 -4.48
N ASN A 96 -9.37 7.48 -3.35
CA ASN A 96 -8.57 6.27 -3.19
C ASN A 96 -9.01 5.12 -4.10
N ASN A 97 -10.23 5.16 -4.63
CA ASN A 97 -10.70 4.20 -5.63
C ASN A 97 -10.00 4.36 -6.99
N HIS A 98 -9.35 5.49 -7.23
CA HIS A 98 -8.69 5.78 -8.50
C HIS A 98 -7.22 5.37 -8.53
N TYR A 99 -6.71 4.73 -7.47
CA TYR A 99 -5.34 4.23 -7.47
C TYR A 99 -5.13 3.15 -8.54
N LEU A 100 -4.04 3.29 -9.28
CA LEU A 100 -3.56 2.32 -10.27
C LEU A 100 -2.73 1.20 -9.66
N GLY A 101 -2.42 1.26 -8.36
CA GLY A 101 -1.59 0.26 -7.71
C GLY A 101 -1.03 0.73 -6.38
N HIS A 102 -0.18 -0.11 -5.79
CA HIS A 102 0.57 0.18 -4.57
C HIS A 102 1.87 -0.61 -4.52
N VAL A 103 2.79 -0.12 -3.69
CA VAL A 103 4.01 -0.83 -3.26
C VAL A 103 4.10 -0.71 -1.75
N MET A 104 4.37 -1.81 -1.06
CA MET A 104 4.61 -1.86 0.37
C MET A 104 6.00 -2.41 0.66
N VAL A 105 6.73 -1.72 1.53
CA VAL A 105 8.07 -2.10 1.96
C VAL A 105 8.16 -2.28 3.47
N VAL A 106 9.06 -3.15 3.93
CA VAL A 106 9.42 -3.32 5.34
C VAL A 106 10.89 -3.01 5.59
N ASP A 107 11.20 -2.73 6.84
CA ASP A 107 12.57 -2.53 7.31
C ASP A 107 12.78 -3.19 8.68
N PRO A 108 13.67 -4.21 8.75
CA PRO A 108 14.01 -4.89 9.99
C PRO A 108 15.05 -4.14 10.83
N ALA A 109 15.80 -3.18 10.27
CA ALA A 109 16.96 -2.59 10.93
C ALA A 109 16.62 -1.50 11.97
N GLY A 110 15.37 -1.04 12.05
CA GLY A 110 14.97 -0.01 13.01
C GLY A 110 15.63 1.35 12.79
N ALA A 111 15.27 2.32 13.62
CA ALA A 111 15.61 3.74 13.43
C ALA A 111 17.12 4.08 13.51
N ASP A 112 17.98 3.11 13.84
CA ASP A 112 19.44 3.29 13.93
C ASP A 112 20.17 3.12 12.59
N ALA A 113 19.48 2.68 11.52
CA ALA A 113 20.02 2.61 10.18
C ALA A 113 19.05 3.25 9.19
N ARG A 114 19.30 4.53 8.84
CA ARG A 114 18.54 5.36 7.91
C ARG A 114 17.20 5.89 8.48
N SER A 115 17.01 7.19 8.34
CA SER A 115 15.92 7.94 8.97
C SER A 115 14.55 7.46 8.48
N PRO A 116 13.43 7.74 9.20
CA PRO A 116 12.07 7.51 8.68
C PRO A 116 11.84 8.07 7.27
N ALA A 117 12.59 9.11 6.88
CA ALA A 117 12.56 9.68 5.53
C ALA A 117 13.09 8.71 4.45
N ASP A 118 14.10 7.88 4.74
CA ASP A 118 14.72 7.00 3.76
C ASP A 118 13.82 5.85 3.31
N ARG A 119 12.93 5.38 4.18
CA ARG A 119 11.96 4.32 3.88
C ARG A 119 10.78 4.82 3.05
N THR A 120 10.22 5.96 3.47
CA THR A 120 9.25 6.68 2.66
C THR A 120 9.86 6.99 1.30
N ARG A 121 11.14 7.36 1.27
CA ARG A 121 11.90 7.57 0.03
C ARG A 121 12.05 6.29 -0.78
N LEU A 122 12.35 5.12 -0.20
CA LEU A 122 12.39 3.85 -0.96
C LEU A 122 11.03 3.55 -1.60
N CYS A 123 9.97 3.55 -0.80
CA CYS A 123 8.62 3.26 -1.27
C CYS A 123 8.18 4.27 -2.35
N HIS A 124 8.51 5.56 -2.13
CA HIS A 124 8.29 6.62 -3.10
C HIS A 124 9.15 6.47 -4.37
N THR A 125 10.39 6.00 -4.26
CA THR A 125 11.28 5.79 -5.40
C THR A 125 10.74 4.66 -6.28
N LEU A 126 10.35 3.54 -5.67
CA LEU A 126 9.80 2.37 -6.37
C LEU A 126 8.46 2.69 -7.04
N ILE A 127 7.54 3.38 -6.35
CA ILE A 127 6.26 3.75 -6.95
C ILE A 127 6.44 4.77 -8.08
N SER A 128 7.44 5.66 -7.96
CA SER A 128 7.75 6.67 -8.96
C SER A 128 8.51 6.10 -10.16
N SER A 129 9.25 5.00 -9.98
CA SER A 129 9.93 4.32 -11.10
C SER A 129 8.97 3.55 -12.00
N LEU A 130 7.79 3.18 -11.49
CA LEU A 130 6.73 2.62 -12.34
C LEU A 130 6.33 3.66 -13.39
N GLN A 131 6.32 3.27 -14.67
CA GLN A 131 5.84 4.15 -15.74
C GLN A 131 4.39 3.76 -16.09
N ARG A 132 3.52 4.76 -16.26
CA ARG A 132 2.09 4.58 -16.55
C ARG A 132 1.80 5.14 -17.92
N SER A 133 1.18 4.33 -18.77
CA SER A 133 0.63 4.81 -20.03
C SER A 133 -0.90 4.76 -19.94
N VAL A 134 -1.53 5.91 -20.19
CA VAL A 134 -2.99 6.08 -20.20
C VAL A 134 -3.34 6.77 -21.50
N VAL A 135 -4.40 6.34 -22.19
CA VAL A 135 -4.97 6.99 -23.39
C VAL A 135 -6.29 7.65 -23.06
N ASP A 136 -6.55 8.84 -23.61
CA ASP A 136 -7.81 9.54 -23.34
C ASP A 136 -8.95 8.79 -24.03
N THR A 137 -10.06 8.61 -23.32
CA THR A 137 -11.23 7.90 -23.85
C THR A 137 -12.26 8.87 -24.42
N SER A 138 -12.06 10.20 -24.27
CA SER A 138 -12.94 11.26 -24.79
C SER A 138 -12.77 11.54 -26.30
N LEU A 139 -11.93 10.76 -27.00
CA LEU A 139 -11.65 10.89 -28.43
C LEU A 139 -12.24 9.75 -29.29
N LYS A 140 -13.28 9.07 -28.82
CA LYS A 140 -14.09 8.16 -29.64
C LYS A 140 -15.44 8.78 -29.97
#